data_AF-A0A923KXJ4-F1
#
_entry.id   AF-A0A923KXJ4-F1
#
_cell.length_a   1.000
_cell.length_b   1.000
_cell.length_c   1.000
_cell.angle_alpha   90.00
_cell.angle_beta   90.00
_cell.angle_gamma   90.00
#
_symmetry.space_group_name_H-M   'P 1'
#
loop_
_entity.id
_entity.type
_entity.pdbx_description
1 polymer ?
#
loop_
_entity_poly.entity_id
_entity_poly.type
_entity_poly.pdbx_seq_one_letter_code
_entity_poly.pdbx_strand_id
1 'polypeptide(L)'
;MVDDYRATKYCAKIIELKEKKQGVADQIKSAHPRARDMHNYIRVNDDTYKTEFMKAYNYKCAYCGASIDILPKEMFEIDHFLYEKSFSKKSDAGYIENLVLACHSCNHQKSAFHLPEDDRELIHPDEEKIKDTFKRNELYYITISVENSSNETVKTFYKALGLDGEIHRLDYLLMNMIGLRRKVKDNTEVCVALGEAIELLRLKRNMM
;
A
#
# COMPACT_ATOMS: atom_id res chain seq x y z
N MET A 1 -18.03 9.93 -0.92
CA MET A 1 -17.14 8.89 -1.45
C MET A 1 -15.95 8.78 -0.52
N VAL A 2 -15.21 7.66 -0.54
CA VAL A 2 -13.88 7.63 0.09
C VAL A 2 -12.93 8.22 -0.94
N ASP A 3 -12.19 9.26 -0.56
CA ASP A 3 -11.36 10.03 -1.50
C ASP A 3 -10.11 9.26 -1.97
N ASP A 4 -9.76 8.16 -1.30
CA ASP A 4 -8.59 7.35 -1.59
C ASP A 4 -9.01 5.90 -1.93
N TYR A 5 -8.70 5.43 -3.14
CA TYR A 5 -9.05 4.08 -3.61
C TYR A 5 -8.46 2.94 -2.75
N ARG A 6 -7.46 3.23 -1.91
CA ARG A 6 -6.78 2.26 -1.04
C ARG A 6 -7.50 2.08 0.32
N ALA A 7 -8.47 2.94 0.62
CA ALA A 7 -9.17 2.98 1.89
C ALA A 7 -10.67 2.70 1.74
N THR A 8 -11.23 1.94 2.67
CA THR A 8 -12.69 1.85 2.83
C THR A 8 -13.14 2.92 3.81
N LYS A 9 -14.46 3.16 3.90
CA LYS A 9 -15.02 4.10 4.88
C LYS A 9 -14.73 3.74 6.35
N TYR A 10 -14.27 2.53 6.62
CA TYR A 10 -13.91 2.06 7.96
C TYR A 10 -12.42 2.14 8.26
N CYS A 11 -11.59 2.49 7.28
CA CYS A 11 -10.15 2.64 7.47
C CYS A 11 -9.84 3.99 8.15
N ALA A 12 -8.85 3.99 9.04
CA ALA A 12 -8.29 5.23 9.53
C ALA A 12 -7.59 5.97 8.39
N LYS A 13 -7.70 7.30 8.38
CA LYS A 13 -6.95 8.14 7.43
C LYS A 13 -5.45 8.03 7.73
N ILE A 14 -4.64 8.03 6.68
CA ILE A 14 -3.20 8.25 6.83
C ILE A 14 -3.01 9.75 7.02
N ILE A 15 -2.33 10.13 8.10
CA ILE A 15 -2.07 11.52 8.50
C ILE A 15 -0.58 11.61 8.80
N GLU A 16 0.06 12.71 8.41
CA GLU A 16 1.48 12.98 8.70
C GLU A 16 2.42 11.86 8.21
N LEU A 17 2.19 11.34 7.00
CA LEU A 17 2.97 10.22 6.47
C LEU A 17 4.46 10.58 6.36
N LYS A 18 4.77 11.77 5.81
CA LYS A 18 6.14 12.24 5.60
C LYS A 18 6.87 12.37 6.94
N GLU A 19 6.23 12.96 7.94
CA GLU A 19 6.76 13.15 9.29
C GLU A 19 6.96 11.81 10.01
N LYS A 20 6.00 10.88 9.91
CA LYS A 20 6.13 9.54 10.52
C LYS A 20 7.26 8.73 9.90
N LYS A 21 7.41 8.77 8.57
CA LYS A 21 8.54 8.15 7.87
C LYS A 21 9.86 8.77 8.34
N GLN A 22 9.93 10.10 8.40
CA GLN A 22 11.11 10.81 8.89
C GLN A 22 11.46 10.42 10.33
N GLY A 23 10.46 10.27 11.20
CA GLY A 23 10.65 9.80 12.57
C GLY A 23 11.32 8.41 12.65
N VAL A 24 11.02 7.49 11.72
CA VAL A 24 11.71 6.19 11.62
C VAL A 24 13.17 6.38 11.21
N ALA A 25 13.45 7.23 10.22
CA ALA A 25 14.82 7.54 9.80
C ALA A 25 15.64 8.19 10.94
N ASP A 26 15.01 9.06 11.73
CA ASP A 26 15.66 9.71 12.88
C ASP A 26 15.97 8.72 14.00
N GLN A 27 15.07 7.76 14.27
CA GLN A 27 15.33 6.66 15.21
C GLN A 27 16.54 5.83 14.77
N ILE A 28 16.60 5.46 13.48
CA ILE A 28 17.73 4.73 12.91
C ILE A 28 19.02 5.53 13.04
N LYS A 29 19.02 6.83 12.70
CA LYS A 29 20.20 7.69 12.79
C LYS A 29 20.65 7.93 14.23
N SER A 30 19.73 7.96 15.19
CA SER A 30 20.06 8.06 16.62
C SER A 30 20.82 6.81 17.10
N ALA A 31 20.35 5.60 16.74
CA ALA A 31 21.01 4.35 17.08
C ALA A 31 22.26 4.05 16.24
N HIS A 32 22.26 4.51 14.99
CA HIS A 32 23.30 4.26 13.99
C HIS A 32 23.67 5.58 13.27
N PRO A 33 24.47 6.47 13.88
CA PRO A 33 24.77 7.81 13.34
C PRO A 33 25.42 7.84 11.95
N ARG A 34 25.99 6.70 11.51
CA ARG A 34 26.61 6.55 10.18
C ARG A 34 25.70 5.88 9.15
N ALA A 35 24.46 5.56 9.52
CA ALA A 35 23.49 4.95 8.61
C ALA A 35 23.20 5.90 7.44
N ARG A 36 23.37 5.38 6.22
CA ARG A 36 23.08 6.09 4.97
C ARG A 36 21.88 5.48 4.23
N ASP A 37 21.82 4.16 4.24
CA ASP A 37 20.77 3.38 3.59
C ASP A 37 19.75 2.95 4.64
N MET A 38 18.59 3.61 4.69
CA MET A 38 17.54 3.30 5.65
C MET A 38 16.86 1.96 5.32
N HIS A 39 16.84 1.55 4.04
CA HIS A 39 16.23 0.29 3.59
C HIS A 39 16.83 -0.91 4.30
N ASN A 40 18.15 -0.93 4.45
CA ASN A 40 18.86 -2.03 5.11
C ASN A 40 18.39 -2.28 6.56
N TYR A 41 17.93 -1.25 7.26
CA TYR A 41 17.41 -1.35 8.63
C TYR A 41 15.90 -1.67 8.63
N ILE A 42 15.12 -0.97 7.79
CA ILE A 42 13.65 -1.08 7.80
C ILE A 42 13.18 -2.41 7.18
N ARG A 43 13.93 -3.03 6.28
CA ARG A 43 13.47 -4.27 5.60
C ARG A 43 13.34 -5.48 6.52
N VAL A 44 14.00 -5.48 7.67
CA VAL A 44 14.09 -6.63 8.59
C VAL A 44 12.73 -6.87 9.26
N ASN A 45 12.15 -8.06 9.07
CA ASN A 45 10.76 -8.37 9.46
C ASN A 45 10.48 -8.19 10.95
N ASP A 46 11.37 -8.69 11.80
CA ASP A 46 11.17 -8.72 13.25
C ASP A 46 11.73 -7.49 13.96
N ASP A 47 12.18 -6.49 13.19
CA ASP A 47 12.69 -5.25 13.74
C ASP A 47 11.55 -4.26 14.05
N THR A 48 11.77 -3.50 15.13
CA THR A 48 10.99 -2.32 15.50
C THR A 48 10.89 -1.31 14.37
N TYR A 49 11.96 -1.06 13.60
CA TYR A 49 11.95 -0.08 12.51
C TYR A 49 10.94 -0.42 11.42
N LYS A 50 10.83 -1.70 11.03
CA LYS A 50 9.81 -2.14 10.07
C LYS A 50 8.41 -1.91 10.61
N THR A 51 8.20 -2.25 11.89
CA THR A 51 6.89 -2.11 12.52
C THR A 51 6.44 -0.65 12.60
N GLU A 52 7.33 0.27 12.98
CA GLU A 52 7.05 1.72 12.97
C GLU A 52 6.82 2.25 11.56
N PHE A 53 7.60 1.79 10.58
CA PHE A 53 7.38 2.15 9.18
C PHE A 53 6.01 1.65 8.68
N MET A 54 5.61 0.43 9.06
CA MET A 54 4.28 -0.09 8.73
C MET A 54 3.15 0.71 9.38
N LYS A 55 3.32 1.17 10.63
CA LYS A 55 2.37 2.05 11.31
C LYS A 55 2.14 3.36 10.57
N ALA A 56 3.19 3.93 9.96
CA ALA A 56 3.06 5.15 9.16
C ALA A 56 2.03 5.00 8.02
N TYR A 57 1.95 3.80 7.42
CA TYR A 57 1.00 3.44 6.38
C TYR A 57 -0.31 2.80 6.92
N ASN A 58 -0.59 2.85 8.23
CA ASN A 58 -1.70 2.14 8.85
C ASN A 58 -1.74 0.64 8.51
N TYR A 59 -0.56 0.01 8.38
CA TYR A 59 -0.38 -1.38 7.99
C TYR A 59 -1.05 -1.75 6.65
N LYS A 60 -0.98 -0.84 5.68
CA LYS A 60 -1.55 -1.02 4.33
C LYS A 60 -0.51 -0.88 3.25
N CYS A 61 -0.65 -1.67 2.19
CA CYS A 61 0.12 -1.52 0.97
C CYS A 61 -0.16 -0.13 0.38
N ALA A 62 0.89 0.64 0.14
CA ALA A 62 0.83 1.97 -0.41
C ALA A 62 0.27 1.98 -1.85
N TYR A 63 0.40 0.88 -2.58
CA TYR A 63 -0.09 0.75 -3.95
C TYR A 63 -1.55 0.27 -4.03
N CYS A 64 -1.89 -0.89 -3.49
CA CYS A 64 -3.24 -1.48 -3.67
C CYS A 64 -4.19 -1.27 -2.48
N GLY A 65 -3.66 -0.84 -1.33
CA GLY A 65 -4.43 -0.62 -0.11
C GLY A 65 -4.72 -1.87 0.74
N ALA A 66 -4.29 -3.05 0.30
CA ALA A 66 -4.43 -4.29 1.07
C ALA A 66 -3.76 -4.15 2.44
N SER A 67 -4.43 -4.61 3.51
CA SER A 67 -3.96 -4.42 4.89
C SER A 67 -3.56 -5.71 5.58
N ILE A 68 -2.96 -5.58 6.76
CA ILE A 68 -2.65 -6.72 7.62
C ILE A 68 -3.89 -7.50 8.13
N ASP A 69 -5.10 -6.93 7.97
CA ASP A 69 -6.36 -7.64 8.30
C ASP A 69 -6.65 -8.80 7.33
N ILE A 70 -5.99 -8.80 6.17
CA ILE A 70 -6.20 -9.75 5.08
C ILE A 70 -4.90 -10.42 4.61
N LEU A 71 -3.76 -9.75 4.72
CA LEU A 71 -2.44 -10.28 4.37
C LEU A 71 -1.58 -10.43 5.62
N PRO A 72 -0.83 -11.53 5.78
CA PRO A 72 0.10 -11.66 6.89
C PRO A 72 1.24 -10.63 6.79
N LYS A 73 1.84 -10.23 7.92
CA LYS A 73 2.87 -9.17 7.99
C LYS A 73 4.04 -9.44 7.06
N GLU A 74 4.41 -10.70 6.91
CA GLU A 74 5.53 -11.21 6.13
C GLU A 74 5.34 -10.97 4.63
N MET A 75 4.10 -10.78 4.17
CA MET A 75 3.77 -10.43 2.79
C MET A 75 3.92 -8.93 2.52
N PHE A 76 4.45 -8.14 3.46
CA PHE A 76 4.78 -6.74 3.23
C PHE A 76 6.29 -6.54 3.14
N GLU A 77 6.72 -5.77 2.15
CA GLU A 77 8.11 -5.49 1.81
C GLU A 77 8.32 -3.97 1.72
N ILE A 78 9.58 -3.56 1.84
CA ILE A 78 9.97 -2.16 1.65
C ILE A 78 10.45 -2.03 0.21
N ASP A 79 9.62 -1.43 -0.62
CA ASP A 79 9.94 -1.14 -2.02
C ASP A 79 10.67 0.20 -2.14
N HIS A 80 11.48 0.34 -3.19
CA HIS A 80 12.01 1.61 -3.65
C HIS A 80 11.12 2.13 -4.76
N PHE A 81 10.43 3.24 -4.54
CA PHE A 81 9.56 3.85 -5.55
C PHE A 81 10.32 4.07 -6.86
N LEU A 82 11.46 4.78 -6.80
CA LEU A 82 12.46 4.80 -7.86
C LEU A 82 13.36 3.57 -7.74
N TYR A 83 13.46 2.82 -8.83
CA TYR A 83 14.16 1.54 -8.87
C TYR A 83 15.61 1.65 -8.37
N GLU A 84 16.02 0.78 -7.45
CA GLU A 84 17.35 0.84 -6.81
C GLU A 84 18.51 0.97 -7.80
N LYS A 85 18.46 0.25 -8.93
CA LYS A 85 19.54 0.26 -9.93
C LYS A 85 19.52 1.48 -10.87
N SER A 86 18.56 2.40 -10.73
CA SER A 86 18.65 3.71 -11.40
C SER A 86 19.62 4.67 -10.71
N PHE A 87 20.11 4.33 -9.52
CA PHE A 87 21.07 5.11 -8.76
C PHE A 87 22.50 4.61 -8.94
N SER A 88 23.49 5.51 -8.82
CA SER A 88 24.91 5.15 -8.93
C SER A 88 25.38 4.20 -7.82
N LYS A 89 24.82 4.33 -6.62
CA LYS A 89 25.05 3.41 -5.50
C LYS A 89 23.71 2.99 -4.90
N LYS A 90 23.61 1.73 -4.47
CA LYS A 90 22.44 1.20 -3.76
C LYS A 90 22.03 2.08 -2.57
N SER A 91 23.00 2.55 -1.78
CA SER A 91 22.73 3.40 -0.62
C SER A 91 22.02 4.71 -0.96
N ASP A 92 22.20 5.19 -2.19
CA ASP A 92 21.62 6.45 -2.64
C ASP A 92 20.15 6.28 -3.03
N ALA A 93 19.67 5.05 -3.20
CA ALA A 93 18.24 4.74 -3.36
C ALA A 93 17.52 4.59 -2.00
N GLY A 94 18.26 4.29 -0.93
CA GLY A 94 17.72 3.96 0.39
C GLY A 94 17.34 5.15 1.27
N TYR A 95 17.12 6.34 0.71
CA TYR A 95 16.63 7.50 1.45
C TYR A 95 15.13 7.35 1.74
N ILE A 96 14.68 7.88 2.88
CA ILE A 96 13.39 7.52 3.46
C ILE A 96 12.20 7.88 2.56
N GLU A 97 12.29 8.95 1.79
CA GLU A 97 11.24 9.40 0.87
C GLU A 97 11.06 8.43 -0.30
N ASN A 98 12.12 7.75 -0.76
CA ASN A 98 12.03 6.75 -1.82
C ASN A 98 11.43 5.42 -1.37
N LEU A 99 11.38 5.17 -0.06
CA LEU A 99 10.91 3.89 0.47
C LEU A 99 9.41 3.91 0.65
N VAL A 100 8.73 2.85 0.22
CA VAL A 100 7.28 2.69 0.42
C VAL A 100 6.94 1.30 0.94
N LEU A 101 5.87 1.19 1.71
CA LEU A 101 5.37 -0.12 2.15
C LEU A 101 4.54 -0.75 1.04
N ALA A 102 5.00 -1.87 0.48
CA ALA A 102 4.29 -2.59 -0.56
C ALA A 102 3.91 -3.99 -0.06
N CYS A 103 2.79 -4.54 -0.54
CA CYS A 103 2.62 -5.99 -0.45
C CYS A 103 3.55 -6.67 -1.47
N HIS A 104 3.90 -7.91 -1.19
CA HIS A 104 4.82 -8.73 -1.99
C HIS A 104 4.43 -8.73 -3.47
N SER A 105 3.14 -8.91 -3.76
CA SER A 105 2.62 -8.87 -5.15
C SER A 105 2.91 -7.54 -5.84
N CYS A 106 2.57 -6.41 -5.22
CA CYS A 106 2.80 -5.10 -5.83
C CYS A 106 4.29 -4.81 -6.01
N ASN A 107 5.12 -5.12 -5.01
CA ASN A 107 6.56 -4.91 -5.09
C ASN A 107 7.18 -5.71 -6.25
N HIS A 108 6.92 -7.03 -6.28
CA HIS A 108 7.45 -7.93 -7.29
C HIS A 108 6.98 -7.59 -8.69
N GLN A 109 5.71 -7.21 -8.84
CA GLN A 109 5.15 -6.88 -10.15
C GLN A 109 5.65 -5.52 -10.67
N LYS A 110 5.81 -4.52 -9.79
CA LYS A 110 6.44 -3.25 -10.17
C LYS A 110 7.88 -3.47 -10.63
N SER A 111 8.65 -4.32 -9.94
CA SER A 111 10.00 -4.71 -10.38
C SER A 111 10.87 -3.48 -10.74
N ALA A 112 11.55 -3.53 -11.89
CA ALA A 112 12.40 -2.48 -12.45
C ALA A 112 11.65 -1.43 -13.28
N PHE A 113 10.36 -1.18 -13.01
CA PHE A 113 9.55 -0.23 -13.79
C PHE A 113 10.22 1.16 -13.84
N HIS A 114 10.41 1.66 -15.06
CA HIS A 114 11.00 2.98 -15.28
C HIS A 114 9.93 4.07 -15.13
N LEU A 115 10.22 5.08 -14.30
CA LEU A 115 9.30 6.17 -13.97
C LEU A 115 9.83 7.52 -14.50
N PRO A 116 9.28 8.02 -15.63
CA PRO A 116 9.56 9.36 -16.14
C PRO A 116 9.29 10.42 -15.07
N GLU A 117 10.17 11.40 -14.95
CA GLU A 117 10.12 12.40 -13.86
C GLU A 117 8.81 13.19 -13.83
N ASP A 118 8.33 13.63 -15.00
CA ASP A 118 7.12 14.44 -15.15
C ASP A 118 5.85 13.72 -14.65
N ASP A 119 5.83 12.38 -14.68
CA ASP A 119 4.68 11.57 -14.31
C ASP A 119 4.75 11.01 -12.88
N ARG A 120 5.89 11.16 -12.18
CA ARG A 120 6.11 10.53 -10.86
C ARG A 120 5.05 10.93 -9.86
N GLU A 121 4.68 12.20 -9.81
CA GLU A 121 3.70 12.71 -8.84
C GLU A 121 2.31 12.09 -9.03
N LEU A 122 1.94 11.70 -10.25
CA LEU A 122 0.64 11.07 -10.55
C LEU A 122 0.51 9.68 -9.92
N ILE A 123 1.64 8.98 -9.72
CA ILE A 123 1.67 7.56 -9.32
C ILE A 123 2.48 7.32 -8.05
N HIS A 124 3.08 8.36 -7.45
CA HIS A 124 3.78 8.25 -6.19
C HIS A 124 2.80 7.98 -5.05
N PRO A 125 2.90 6.84 -4.33
CA PRO A 125 1.91 6.47 -3.31
C PRO A 125 1.76 7.45 -2.16
N ASP A 126 2.84 8.14 -1.83
CA ASP A 126 2.86 9.11 -0.71
C ASP A 126 2.35 10.49 -1.12
N GLU A 127 2.07 10.74 -2.41
CA GLU A 127 1.60 12.04 -2.89
C GLU A 127 0.08 12.04 -3.09
N GLU A 128 -0.52 13.23 -3.07
CA GLU A 128 -1.98 13.37 -3.12
C GLU A 128 -2.57 13.00 -4.49
N LYS A 129 -1.85 13.30 -5.59
CA LYS A 129 -2.36 13.09 -6.96
C LYS A 129 -2.67 11.63 -7.31
N ILE A 130 -2.08 10.65 -6.61
CA ILE A 130 -2.41 9.24 -6.83
C ILE A 130 -3.88 8.93 -6.50
N LYS A 131 -4.47 9.68 -5.55
CA LYS A 131 -5.88 9.54 -5.14
C LYS A 131 -6.84 10.00 -6.23
N ASP A 132 -6.41 10.96 -7.04
CA ASP A 132 -7.16 11.44 -8.20
C ASP A 132 -6.90 10.59 -9.45
N THR A 133 -5.70 10.00 -9.55
CA THR A 133 -5.25 9.18 -10.68
C THR A 133 -5.94 7.81 -10.73
N PHE A 134 -6.15 7.19 -9.57
CA PHE A 134 -6.88 5.92 -9.46
C PHE A 134 -8.11 6.05 -8.58
N LYS A 135 -9.22 5.45 -9.03
CA LYS A 135 -10.50 5.45 -8.33
C LYS A 135 -11.03 4.03 -8.23
N ARG A 136 -12.03 3.80 -7.38
CA ARG A 136 -12.83 2.56 -7.43
C ARG A 136 -14.14 2.79 -8.14
N ASN A 137 -14.53 1.86 -9.00
CA ASN A 137 -15.87 1.84 -9.60
C ASN A 137 -16.90 1.22 -8.64
N GLU A 138 -18.16 1.18 -9.08
CA GLU A 138 -19.29 0.62 -8.31
C GLU A 138 -19.13 -0.86 -7.95
N LEU A 139 -18.30 -1.60 -8.69
CA LEU A 139 -17.99 -3.00 -8.43
C LEU A 139 -16.71 -3.18 -7.60
N TYR A 140 -16.14 -2.08 -7.09
CA TYR A 140 -14.89 -2.00 -6.33
C TYR A 140 -13.61 -2.35 -7.09
N TYR A 141 -13.62 -2.41 -8.43
CA TYR A 141 -12.36 -2.47 -9.17
C TYR A 141 -11.64 -1.14 -9.07
N ILE A 142 -10.31 -1.19 -8.94
CA ILE A 142 -9.48 0.00 -9.14
C ILE A 142 -9.52 0.31 -10.64
N THR A 143 -9.61 1.59 -11.01
CA THR A 143 -9.68 2.07 -12.39
C THR A 143 -8.88 3.36 -12.52
N ILE A 144 -8.29 3.59 -13.69
CA ILE A 144 -7.66 4.88 -14.02
C ILE A 144 -8.75 5.95 -14.16
N SER A 145 -8.48 7.16 -13.66
CA SER A 145 -9.39 8.30 -13.81
C SER A 145 -9.56 8.70 -15.27
N VAL A 146 -10.66 9.37 -15.60
CA VAL A 146 -10.92 9.82 -16.98
C VAL A 146 -9.83 10.79 -17.44
N GLU A 147 -9.38 11.67 -16.53
CA GLU A 147 -8.37 12.69 -16.78
C GLU A 147 -6.99 12.09 -17.11
N ASN A 148 -6.67 10.93 -16.52
CA ASN A 148 -5.39 10.24 -16.73
C ASN A 148 -5.50 9.06 -17.71
N SER A 149 -6.68 8.84 -18.32
CA SER A 149 -6.96 7.68 -19.17
C SER A 149 -6.17 7.63 -20.47
N SER A 150 -5.52 8.72 -20.87
CA SER A 150 -4.63 8.80 -22.03
C SER A 150 -3.13 8.81 -21.67
N ASN A 151 -2.78 8.89 -20.38
CA ASN A 151 -1.37 8.91 -19.94
C ASN A 151 -0.79 7.48 -19.97
N GLU A 152 0.17 7.24 -20.86
CA GLU A 152 0.76 5.91 -21.08
C GLU A 152 1.61 5.42 -19.90
N THR A 153 2.30 6.32 -19.18
CA THR A 153 3.01 5.97 -17.94
C THR A 153 2.03 5.45 -16.90
N VAL A 154 0.92 6.15 -16.67
CA VAL A 154 -0.13 5.75 -15.72
C VAL A 154 -0.72 4.39 -16.11
N LYS A 155 -1.04 4.18 -17.39
CA LYS A 155 -1.56 2.89 -17.88
C LYS A 155 -0.58 1.75 -17.66
N THR A 156 0.68 1.96 -18.02
CA THR A 156 1.69 0.92 -17.94
C THR A 156 2.00 0.60 -16.48
N PHE A 157 2.06 1.59 -15.60
CA PHE A 157 2.20 1.39 -14.16
C PHE A 157 1.01 0.63 -13.56
N TYR A 158 -0.21 1.02 -13.92
CA TYR A 158 -1.45 0.38 -13.50
C TYR A 158 -1.50 -1.10 -13.88
N LYS A 159 -1.12 -1.42 -15.14
CA LYS A 159 -1.04 -2.80 -15.63
C LYS A 159 0.13 -3.57 -15.03
N ALA A 160 1.29 -2.92 -14.87
CA ALA A 160 2.46 -3.55 -14.28
C ALA A 160 2.14 -4.05 -12.87
N LEU A 161 1.47 -3.24 -12.05
CA LEU A 161 1.02 -3.61 -10.70
C LEU A 161 -0.21 -4.52 -10.64
N GLY A 162 -0.82 -4.86 -11.79
CA GLY A 162 -2.03 -5.68 -11.85
C GLY A 162 -3.22 -5.07 -11.13
N LEU A 163 -3.32 -3.73 -11.06
CA LEU A 163 -4.33 -3.04 -10.24
C LEU A 163 -5.78 -3.31 -10.70
N ASP A 164 -5.99 -3.70 -11.96
CA ASP A 164 -7.28 -4.19 -12.49
C ASP A 164 -7.68 -5.58 -12.00
N GLY A 165 -6.77 -6.30 -11.34
CA GLY A 165 -6.99 -7.66 -10.88
C GLY A 165 -8.14 -7.80 -9.90
N GLU A 166 -8.92 -8.88 -10.05
CA GLU A 166 -10.04 -9.19 -9.16
C GLU A 166 -9.59 -9.38 -7.71
N ILE A 167 -8.35 -9.81 -7.47
CA ILE A 167 -7.77 -9.93 -6.13
C ILE A 167 -7.86 -8.61 -5.33
N HIS A 168 -7.61 -7.46 -5.96
CA HIS A 168 -7.65 -6.15 -5.29
C HIS A 168 -9.08 -5.66 -5.03
N ARG A 169 -10.05 -6.15 -5.81
CA ARG A 169 -11.47 -5.96 -5.54
C ARG A 169 -11.91 -6.79 -4.34
N LEU A 170 -11.51 -8.06 -4.27
CA LEU A 170 -11.84 -8.93 -3.13
C LEU A 170 -11.18 -8.44 -1.84
N ASP A 171 -9.91 -8.03 -1.90
CA ASP A 171 -9.20 -7.44 -0.76
C ASP A 171 -9.93 -6.21 -0.20
N TYR A 172 -10.42 -5.33 -1.06
CA TYR A 172 -11.19 -4.16 -0.64
C TYR A 172 -12.54 -4.51 -0.02
N LEU A 173 -13.28 -5.43 -0.64
CA LEU A 173 -14.55 -5.91 -0.12
C LEU A 173 -14.36 -6.56 1.26
N LEU A 174 -13.33 -7.39 1.42
CA LEU A 174 -12.98 -8.01 2.70
C LEU A 174 -12.67 -6.96 3.77
N MET A 175 -11.82 -5.97 3.48
CA MET A 175 -11.56 -4.88 4.43
C MET A 175 -12.83 -4.12 4.81
N ASN A 176 -13.74 -3.90 3.86
CA ASN A 176 -15.00 -3.20 4.10
C ASN A 176 -15.91 -4.02 5.02
N MET A 177 -16.06 -5.32 4.75
CA MET A 177 -16.84 -6.25 5.58
C MET A 177 -16.25 -6.40 6.99
N ILE A 178 -14.93 -6.54 7.12
CA ILE A 178 -14.25 -6.60 8.42
C ILE A 178 -14.48 -5.30 9.20
N GLY A 179 -14.37 -4.14 8.54
CA GLY A 179 -14.66 -2.84 9.14
C GLY A 179 -16.12 -2.71 9.61
N LEU A 180 -17.08 -3.15 8.79
CA LEU A 180 -18.50 -3.18 9.16
C LEU A 180 -18.74 -4.11 10.35
N ARG A 181 -18.16 -5.31 10.35
CA ARG A 181 -18.29 -6.28 11.44
C ARG A 181 -17.86 -5.69 12.79
N ARG A 182 -16.75 -4.94 12.81
CA ARG A 182 -16.28 -4.22 14.01
C ARG A 182 -17.29 -3.16 14.50
N LYS A 183 -18.05 -2.55 13.59
CA LYS A 183 -19.06 -1.52 13.92
C LYS A 183 -20.39 -2.09 14.42
N VAL A 184 -20.76 -3.28 13.96
CA VAL A 184 -22.01 -3.96 14.35
C VAL A 184 -21.80 -5.04 15.40
N LYS A 185 -20.66 -5.01 16.11
CA LYS A 185 -20.26 -6.05 17.08
C LYS A 185 -21.31 -6.33 18.16
N ASP A 186 -22.12 -5.33 18.51
CA ASP A 186 -23.15 -5.43 19.55
C ASP A 186 -24.47 -6.03 19.03
N ASN A 187 -24.62 -6.18 17.70
CA ASN A 187 -25.68 -6.97 17.08
C ASN A 187 -25.13 -8.37 16.74
N THR A 188 -25.33 -9.31 17.66
CA THR A 188 -24.75 -10.66 17.58
C THR A 188 -25.15 -11.40 16.30
N GLU A 189 -26.42 -11.35 15.90
CA GLU A 189 -26.92 -12.06 14.72
C GLU A 189 -26.23 -11.57 13.43
N VAL A 190 -26.19 -10.24 13.24
CA VAL A 190 -25.53 -9.64 12.08
C VAL A 190 -24.02 -9.88 12.11
N CYS A 191 -23.39 -9.81 13.30
CA CYS A 191 -21.96 -10.03 13.46
C CYS A 191 -21.55 -11.47 13.10
N VAL A 192 -22.37 -12.46 13.46
CA VAL A 192 -22.15 -13.88 13.12
C VAL A 192 -22.31 -14.09 11.61
N ALA A 193 -23.43 -13.67 11.03
CA ALA A 193 -23.68 -13.83 9.59
C ALA A 193 -22.62 -13.15 8.73
N LEU A 194 -22.18 -11.95 9.12
CA LEU A 194 -21.10 -11.24 8.43
C LEU A 194 -19.75 -11.93 8.62
N GLY A 195 -19.51 -12.55 9.77
CA GLY A 195 -18.33 -13.38 10.03
C GLY A 195 -18.23 -14.56 9.06
N GLU A 196 -19.33 -15.30 8.89
CA GLU A 196 -19.39 -16.45 7.96
C GLU A 196 -19.15 -16.01 6.51
N ALA A 197 -19.77 -14.91 6.09
CA ALA A 197 -19.56 -14.35 4.75
C ALA A 197 -18.11 -13.89 4.51
N ILE A 198 -17.46 -13.29 5.53
CA ILE A 198 -16.04 -12.91 5.46
C ILE A 198 -15.17 -14.14 5.25
N GLU A 199 -15.39 -15.22 6.00
CA GLU A 199 -14.59 -16.44 5.87
C GLU A 199 -14.76 -17.11 4.50
N LEU A 200 -15.99 -17.18 3.97
CA LEU A 200 -16.23 -17.68 2.60
C LEU A 200 -15.50 -16.84 1.55
N LEU A 201 -15.53 -15.51 1.68
CA LEU A 201 -14.84 -14.61 0.76
C LEU A 201 -13.32 -14.72 0.88
N ARG A 202 -12.78 -14.89 2.09
CA ARG A 202 -11.35 -15.13 2.34
C ARG A 202 -10.87 -16.42 1.67
N LEU A 203 -11.64 -17.51 1.80
CA LEU A 203 -11.33 -18.78 1.15
C LEU A 203 -11.26 -18.62 -0.38
N LYS A 204 -12.26 -17.98 -1.00
CA LYS A 204 -12.22 -17.68 -2.44
C LYS A 204 -11.02 -16.83 -2.82
N ARG A 205 -10.75 -15.76 -2.07
CA ARG A 205 -9.62 -14.85 -2.28
C ARG A 205 -8.28 -15.58 -2.27
N ASN A 206 -8.12 -16.60 -1.43
CA ASN A 206 -6.89 -17.38 -1.32
C ASN A 206 -6.72 -18.47 -2.39
N MET A 207 -7.76 -18.77 -3.16
CA MET A 207 -7.71 -19.74 -4.28
C MET A 207 -7.36 -19.09 -5.63
N MET A 208 -7.30 -17.76 -5.69
CA MET A 208 -6.89 -16.99 -6.86
C MET A 208 -5.38 -16.82 -6.92
#